data_AF-A0A7Y7J061-F1
#
_entry.id   AF-A0A7Y7J061-F1
#
_cell.length_a   1.000
_cell.length_b   1.000
_cell.length_c   1.000
_cell.angle_alpha   90.00
_cell.angle_beta   90.00
_cell.angle_gamma   90.00
#
_symmetry.space_group_name_H-M   'P 1'
#
loop_
_entity.id
_entity.type
_entity.pdbx_description
1 polymer ?
#
loop_
_entity_poly.entity_id
_entity_poly.type
_entity_poly.pdbx_seq_one_letter_code
_entity_poly.pdbx_strand_id
1 'polypeptide(L)' 'MLSGRAMESPAPCPVILQILPALDAGGIEQGTVEMADAIVRGGGVALVACAAGRMLPRLRH' A
#
# COMPACT_ATOMS: atom_id res chain seq x y z
N MET A 1 -41.02 -1.56 13.21
CA MET A 1 -39.81 -1.52 14.05
C MET A 1 -38.61 -1.53 13.14
N LEU A 2 -37.94 -0.38 12.99
CA LEU A 2 -36.68 -0.27 12.24
C LEU A 2 -35.60 -1.01 13.04
N SER A 3 -35.11 -2.13 12.51
CA SER A 3 -33.91 -2.78 13.03
C SER A 3 -32.73 -1.85 12.78
N GLY A 4 -32.31 -1.14 13.83
CA GLY A 4 -31.10 -0.34 13.81
C GLY A 4 -29.90 -1.27 13.71
N ARG A 5 -29.41 -1.51 12.49
CA ARG A 5 -28.01 -1.89 12.33
C ARG A 5 -27.22 -0.73 12.92
N ALA A 6 -26.63 -0.95 14.09
CA ALA A 6 -25.58 -0.08 14.60
C ALA A 6 -24.64 0.19 13.43
N MET A 7 -24.42 1.45 13.12
CA MET A 7 -23.47 1.84 12.10
C MET A 7 -22.08 1.45 12.62
N GLU A 8 -21.64 0.22 12.33
CA GLU A 8 -20.24 -0.14 12.46
C GLU A 8 -19.47 0.89 11.64
N SER A 9 -18.74 1.77 12.35
CA SER A 9 -17.81 2.67 11.69
C SER A 9 -16.78 1.78 11.00
N PRO A 10 -16.51 1.96 9.70
CA PRO A 10 -15.53 1.15 9.02
C PRO A 10 -14.23 1.23 9.80
N ALA A 11 -13.62 0.08 10.08
CA ALA A 11 -12.32 0.04 10.74
C ALA A 11 -11.36 0.98 9.97
N PRO A 12 -10.52 1.75 10.68
CA PRO A 12 -9.63 2.70 10.02
C PRO A 12 -8.74 1.97 9.01
N CYS A 13 -8.64 2.52 7.80
CA CYS A 13 -7.83 1.95 6.73
C CYS A 13 -6.35 1.91 7.16
N PRO A 14 -5.64 0.79 6.96
CA PRO A 14 -4.27 0.66 7.44
C PRO A 14 -3.29 1.55 6.67
N VAL A 15 -2.28 2.06 7.37
CA VAL A 15 -1.11 2.73 6.78
C VAL A 15 0.09 1.80 6.94
N ILE A 16 0.74 1.43 5.84
CA ILE A 16 1.82 0.43 5.84
C ILE A 16 3.08 1.05 5.22
N LEU A 17 4.19 1.00 5.96
CA LEU A 17 5.51 1.43 5.51
C LEU A 17 6.36 0.23 5.08
N GLN A 18 6.86 0.28 3.84
CA GLN A 18 7.84 -0.64 3.29
C GLN A 18 9.20 0.06 3.21
N ILE A 19 10.26 -0.60 3.68
CA ILE A 19 11.62 -0.05 3.67
C ILE A 19 12.54 -1.03 2.94
N LEU A 20 13.30 -0.52 1.98
CA LEU A 20 14.28 -1.26 1.21
C LEU A 20 15.41 -0.33 0.74
N PRO A 21 16.60 -0.85 0.40
CA PRO A 21 17.73 -0.01 0.01
C PRO A 21 17.46 0.87 -1.21
N ALA A 22 16.90 0.30 -2.29
CA ALA A 22 16.59 1.00 -3.53
C ALA A 22 15.43 0.32 -4.27
N LEU A 23 14.72 1.07 -5.13
CA LEU A 23 13.68 0.50 -6.02
C LEU A 23 14.19 0.38 -7.45
N ASP A 24 15.22 -0.45 -7.65
CA ASP A 24 15.90 -0.60 -8.94
C ASP A 24 15.43 -1.80 -9.76
N ALA A 25 15.82 -3.02 -9.38
CA ALA A 25 15.37 -4.26 -10.00
C ALA A 25 15.62 -5.47 -9.09
N GLY A 26 14.65 -6.38 -9.00
CA GLY A 26 14.77 -7.60 -8.22
C GLY A 26 13.42 -8.07 -7.68
N GLY A 27 13.41 -9.23 -7.04
CA GLY A 27 12.18 -9.81 -6.49
C GLY A 27 11.60 -9.02 -5.32
N ILE A 28 12.45 -8.37 -4.51
CA ILE A 28 12.01 -7.55 -3.36
C ILE A 28 11.36 -6.25 -3.84
N GLU A 29 11.96 -5.62 -4.85
CA GLU A 29 11.49 -4.40 -5.48
C GLU A 29 10.18 -4.65 -6.21
N GLN A 30 10.09 -5.77 -6.94
CA GLN A 30 8.86 -6.21 -7.59
C GLN A 30 7.75 -6.49 -6.57
N GLY A 31 8.06 -7.24 -5.50
CA GLY A 31 7.12 -7.47 -4.41
C GLY A 31 6.67 -6.19 -3.71
N THR A 32 7.57 -5.21 -3.54
CA THR A 32 7.27 -3.91 -2.94
C THR A 32 6.23 -3.14 -3.76
N VAL A 33 6.37 -3.13 -5.09
CA VAL A 33 5.42 -2.50 -6.02
C VAL A 33 4.07 -3.22 -5.98
N GLU A 34 4.07 -4.56 -6.07
CA GLU A 34 2.85 -5.37 -6.03
C GLU A 34 2.08 -5.23 -4.72
N MET A 35 2.80 -5.15 -3.59
CA MET A 35 2.21 -4.96 -2.28
C MET A 35 1.64 -3.55 -2.12
N ALA A 36 2.36 -2.51 -2.55
CA ALA A 36 1.86 -1.14 -2.52
C ALA A 36 0.54 -1.00 -3.29
N ASP A 37 0.49 -1.58 -4.48
CA ASP A 37 -0.69 -1.64 -5.34
C ASP A 37 -1.85 -2.42 -4.70
N ALA A 38 -1.57 -3.56 -4.06
CA ALA A 38 -2.57 -4.31 -3.32
C ALA A 38 -3.14 -3.54 -2.12
N ILE A 39 -2.29 -2.83 -1.38
CA ILE A 39 -2.69 -1.99 -0.23
C ILE A 39 -3.64 -0.87 -0.69
N VAL A 40 -3.27 -0.14 -1.75
CA VAL A 40 -4.10 0.95 -2.29
C VAL A 40 -5.44 0.42 -2.80
N ARG A 41 -5.45 -0.69 -3.53
CA ARG A 41 -6.71 -1.36 -3.94
C ARG A 41 -7.57 -1.81 -2.77
N GLY A 42 -6.95 -2.18 -1.64
CA GLY A 42 -7.63 -2.50 -0.39
C GLY A 42 -8.15 -1.29 0.39
N GLY A 43 -7.97 -0.07 -0.12
CA GLY A 43 -8.34 1.18 0.55
C GLY A 43 -7.34 1.64 1.61
N GLY A 44 -6.21 0.95 1.76
CA GLY A 44 -5.12 1.35 2.64
C GLY A 44 -4.19 2.40 2.03
N VAL A 45 -3.26 2.89 2.84
CA VAL A 45 -2.21 3.82 2.42
C VAL A 45 -0.87 3.08 2.41
N ALA A 46 -0.21 3.06 1.25
CA ALA A 46 1.13 2.50 1.11
C ALA A 46 2.19 3.61 1.13
N LEU A 47 3.20 3.46 2.00
CA LEU A 47 4.40 4.29 2.03
C LEU A 47 5.61 3.41 1.66
N VAL A 48 6.50 3.93 0.82
CA VAL A 48 7.74 3.24 0.44
C VAL A 48 8.93 4.18 0.68
N ALA A 49 9.86 3.76 1.53
CA ALA A 49 11.11 4.46 1.78
C ALA A 49 12.29 3.69 1.18
N CYS A 50 12.94 4.29 0.17
CA CYS A 50 14.09 3.72 -0.52
C CYS A 50 14.89 4.80 -1.24
N ALA A 51 16.12 4.46 -1.67
CA ALA A 51 16.78 5.23 -2.72
C ALA A 51 16.04 5.07 -4.06
N ALA A 52 16.17 6.07 -4.92
CA ALA A 52 15.59 6.03 -6.26
C ALA A 52 16.15 4.85 -7.09
N GLY A 53 15.39 4.42 -8.09
CA GLY A 53 15.79 3.37 -9.02
C GLY A 53 14.82 3.26 -10.19
N ARG A 54 15.10 2.35 -11.13
CA ARG A 54 14.34 2.20 -12.38
C ARG A 54 12.85 1.89 -12.19
N MET A 55 12.46 1.31 -11.06
CA MET A 55 11.06 0.92 -10.80
C MET A 55 10.25 2.00 -10.09
N LEU A 56 10.84 3.13 -9.68
CA LEU A 56 10.13 4.24 -9.02
C LEU A 56 8.86 4.71 -9.76
N PRO A 57 8.84 4.83 -11.11
CA PRO A 57 7.62 5.21 -11.83
C PRO A 57 6.43 4.25 -11.68
N ARG A 58 6.65 3.02 -11.18
CA ARG A 58 5.60 2.01 -10.98
C ARG A 58 4.80 2.21 -9.69
N LEU A 59 5.24 3.09 -8.78
CA LEU A 59 4.51 3.44 -7.56
C LEU A 59 3.50 4.60 -7.75
N ARG A 60 3.24 4.99 -9.00
CA ARG A 60 2.26 6.05 -9.32
C ARG A 60 0.85 5.46 -9.23
N HIS A 61 0.22 5.62 -8.07
CA HIS A 61 -1.17 5.26 -7.80
C HIS A 61 -2.05 6.51 -7.76
#